data_AF-A0A8B6EI64-F1
#
_entry.id   AF-A0A8B6EI64-F1
#
_cell.length_a   1.000
_cell.length_b   1.000
_cell.length_c   1.000
_cell.angle_alpha   90.00
_cell.angle_beta   90.00
_cell.angle_gamma   90.00
#
_symmetry.space_group_name_H-M   'P 1'
#
loop_
_entity.id
_entity.type
_entity.pdbx_description
1 polymer ?
#
loop_
_entity_poly.entity_id
_entity_poly.type
_entity_poly.pdbx_seq_one_letter_code
_entity_poly.pdbx_strand_id
1 'polypeptide(L)'
;MYEHLVRTAVTEIDMRKRQQLFIIIDMIHNLATQELTRISSGSLAEGIDLPGSDIDIMFVFRDVDVIQDERHIKHPVKRNTFVIETDNDHPGFTRLRLLTKGYVKINCKACEYFEETTKGLSLSSTKFVCNMSKMFPGMKISPHGPCPSDKDRDLDLAFCFRSKYLPYNTISWASRYRQQWPPNSTIDKKKKIWLLVSTNWTE
;
A
#
# COMPACT_ATOMS: atom_id res chain seq x y z
N MET A 1 -2.90 29.33 14.63
CA MET A 1 -2.81 27.93 14.15
C MET A 1 -1.53 27.25 14.63
N TYR A 2 -0.35 27.84 14.37
CA TYR A 2 0.95 27.35 14.89
C TYR A 2 0.99 27.26 16.42
N GLU A 3 0.49 28.28 17.14
CA GLU A 3 0.45 28.28 18.61
C GLU A 3 -0.53 27.26 19.22
N HIS A 4 -1.58 26.88 18.49
CA HIS A 4 -2.49 25.81 18.93
C HIS A 4 -1.90 24.44 18.67
N LEU A 5 -1.18 24.26 17.55
CA LEU A 5 -0.36 23.08 17.30
C LEU A 5 0.69 22.90 18.39
N VAL A 6 1.35 23.96 18.87
CA VAL A 6 2.33 23.87 19.98
C VAL A 6 1.69 23.51 21.33
N ARG A 7 0.40 23.80 21.54
CA ARG A 7 -0.32 23.42 22.77
C ARG A 7 -0.78 21.95 22.80
N THR A 8 -0.81 21.29 21.65
CA THR A 8 -1.27 19.89 21.51
C THR A 8 -0.17 18.96 20.99
N ALA A 9 0.79 19.49 20.24
CA ALA A 9 1.91 18.79 19.64
C ALA A 9 3.20 19.10 20.41
N VAL A 10 3.86 18.01 20.75
CA VAL A 10 5.18 17.95 21.37
C VAL A 10 6.21 18.65 20.47
N THR A 11 7.35 19.08 21.03
CA THR A 11 8.35 19.89 20.32
C THR A 11 8.81 19.26 19.00
N GLU A 12 9.39 20.05 18.08
CA GLU A 12 9.98 19.51 16.84
C GLU A 12 10.96 18.36 17.10
N ILE A 13 11.69 18.42 18.22
CA ILE A 13 12.59 17.35 18.65
C ILE A 13 11.82 16.06 18.90
N ASP A 14 10.67 16.15 19.56
CA ASP A 14 9.86 14.98 19.90
C ASP A 14 9.11 14.43 18.69
N MET A 15 8.71 15.29 17.74
CA MET A 15 8.22 14.84 16.43
C MET A 15 9.29 14.02 15.70
N ARG A 16 10.53 14.53 15.61
CA ARG A 16 11.65 13.83 14.96
C ARG A 16 11.99 12.51 15.65
N LYS A 17 11.96 12.47 16.99
CA LYS A 17 12.16 11.21 17.75
C LYS A 17 11.10 10.17 17.41
N ARG A 18 9.82 10.55 17.33
CA ARG A 18 8.74 9.65 16.93
C ARG A 18 8.92 9.15 15.49
N GLN A 19 9.23 10.04 14.55
CA GLN A 19 9.54 9.64 13.16
C GLN A 19 10.68 8.61 13.12
N GLN A 20 11.76 8.86 13.86
CA GLN A 20 12.88 7.92 13.95
C GLN A 20 12.49 6.58 14.56
N LEU A 21 11.64 6.58 15.60
CA LEU A 21 11.14 5.36 16.22
C LEU A 21 10.40 4.48 15.20
N PHE A 22 9.46 5.04 14.43
CA PHE A 22 8.72 4.29 13.42
C PHE A 22 9.64 3.76 12.30
N ILE A 23 10.60 4.57 11.84
CA ILE A 23 11.61 4.13 10.87
C ILE A 23 12.40 2.92 11.40
N ILE A 24 12.84 2.96 12.66
CA ILE A 24 13.61 1.87 13.28
C ILE A 24 12.73 0.62 13.42
N ILE A 25 11.47 0.77 13.86
CA ILE A 25 10.52 -0.34 13.98
C ILE A 25 10.32 -1.03 12.63
N ASP A 26 10.13 -0.25 11.56
CA ASP A 26 9.99 -0.79 10.21
C ASP A 26 11.26 -1.48 9.75
N MET A 27 12.44 -0.90 9.99
CA MET A 27 13.71 -1.51 9.65
C MET A 27 13.90 -2.86 10.35
N ILE A 28 13.66 -2.93 11.66
CA ILE A 28 13.76 -4.17 12.44
C ILE A 28 12.80 -5.24 11.89
N HIS A 29 11.53 -4.88 11.66
CA HIS A 29 10.57 -5.79 11.08
C HIS A 29 11.01 -6.28 9.70
N ASN A 30 11.49 -5.37 8.85
CA ASN A 30 11.88 -5.66 7.47
C ASN A 30 13.15 -6.51 7.35
N LEU A 31 13.98 -6.57 8.40
CA LEU A 31 15.10 -7.50 8.50
C LEU A 31 14.64 -8.91 8.89
N ALA A 32 13.59 -9.02 9.70
CA ALA A 32 13.05 -10.31 10.15
C ALA A 32 12.16 -11.00 9.09
N THR A 33 11.51 -10.24 8.21
CA THR A 33 10.58 -10.77 7.21
C THR A 33 11.10 -10.60 5.78
N GLN A 34 11.10 -11.68 4.99
CA GLN A 34 11.57 -11.64 3.59
C GLN A 34 10.45 -11.36 2.56
N GLU A 35 9.20 -11.70 2.87
CA GLU A 35 8.09 -11.67 1.88
C GLU A 35 7.40 -10.30 1.77
N LEU A 36 7.26 -9.61 2.91
CA LEU A 36 6.58 -8.32 3.04
C LEU A 36 7.56 -7.23 3.45
N THR A 37 7.30 -6.01 3.00
CA THR A 37 7.92 -4.79 3.51
C THR A 37 6.89 -4.02 4.31
N ARG A 38 7.13 -3.83 5.60
CA ARG A 38 6.38 -2.96 6.47
C ARG A 38 6.81 -1.51 6.26
N ILE A 39 5.84 -0.62 6.13
CA ILE A 39 6.03 0.83 6.07
C ILE A 39 4.95 1.46 6.96
N SER A 40 5.35 2.08 8.05
CA SER A 40 4.46 2.88 8.90
C SER A 40 4.21 4.25 8.26
N SER A 41 2.97 4.70 8.34
CA SER A 41 2.48 5.96 7.78
C SER A 41 1.55 6.66 8.77
N GLY A 42 0.86 7.71 8.32
CA GLY A 42 -0.13 8.41 9.14
C GLY A 42 0.49 9.37 10.13
N SER A 43 -0.38 9.96 10.95
CA SER A 43 -0.02 11.04 11.87
C SER A 43 1.13 10.65 12.81
N LEU A 44 1.05 9.47 13.44
CA LEU A 44 2.04 9.00 14.40
C LEU A 44 3.42 8.78 13.76
N ALA A 45 3.48 8.16 12.57
CA ALA A 45 4.72 7.94 11.85
C ALA A 45 5.32 9.26 11.33
N GLU A 46 4.47 10.25 11.03
CA GLU A 46 4.88 11.62 10.72
C GLU A 46 5.27 12.44 11.98
N GLY A 47 5.14 11.86 13.17
CA GLY A 47 5.52 12.44 14.45
C GLY A 47 4.46 13.32 15.10
N ILE A 48 3.26 13.37 14.52
CA ILE A 48 2.10 14.12 15.01
C ILE A 48 1.21 13.18 15.80
N ASP A 49 1.09 13.44 17.10
CA ASP A 49 0.37 12.59 18.05
C ASP A 49 -0.81 13.39 18.60
N LEU A 50 -1.99 13.18 18.02
CA LEU A 50 -3.23 13.87 18.38
C LEU A 50 -4.17 12.92 19.11
N PRO A 51 -5.08 13.42 19.96
CA PRO A 51 -6.14 12.59 20.52
C PRO A 51 -6.93 11.89 19.41
N GLY A 52 -6.94 10.56 19.45
CA GLY A 52 -7.58 9.71 18.42
C GLY A 52 -6.68 9.33 17.25
N SER A 53 -5.38 9.65 17.30
CA SER A 53 -4.39 9.11 16.36
C SER A 53 -4.30 7.60 16.45
N ASP A 54 -4.34 6.94 15.31
CA ASP A 54 -4.15 5.52 15.08
C ASP A 54 -2.78 5.22 14.46
N ILE A 55 -2.40 3.95 14.51
CA ILE A 55 -1.20 3.40 13.90
C ILE A 55 -1.57 2.92 12.49
N ASP A 56 -1.06 3.59 11.46
CA ASP A 56 -1.19 3.12 10.08
C ASP A 56 0.03 2.29 9.65
N ILE A 57 -0.21 1.07 9.14
CA ILE A 57 0.83 0.20 8.60
C ILE A 57 0.48 -0.27 7.19
N MET A 58 1.40 -0.03 6.26
CA MET A 58 1.36 -0.62 4.92
C MET A 58 2.27 -1.85 4.84
N PHE A 59 1.73 -2.97 4.37
CA PHE A 59 2.50 -4.16 4.02
C PHE A 59 2.61 -4.28 2.49
N VAL A 60 3.83 -4.15 1.97
CA VAL A 60 4.14 -4.19 0.55
C VAL A 60 4.77 -5.53 0.15
N PHE A 61 4.16 -6.25 -0.79
CA PHE A 61 4.68 -7.53 -1.27
C PHE A 61 5.98 -7.37 -2.08
N ARG A 62 7.04 -8.10 -1.71
CA ARG A 62 8.36 -7.99 -2.37
C ARG A 62 8.49 -8.84 -3.64
N ASP A 63 7.75 -9.95 -3.69
CA ASP A 63 7.81 -10.96 -4.76
C ASP A 63 6.63 -10.91 -5.73
N VAL A 64 6.05 -9.71 -5.86
CA VAL A 64 5.03 -9.39 -6.85
C VAL A 64 5.51 -8.24 -7.71
N ASP A 65 5.44 -8.44 -9.02
CA ASP A 65 5.69 -7.40 -10.00
C ASP A 65 4.35 -6.90 -10.56
N VAL A 66 4.15 -5.59 -10.54
CA VAL A 66 2.99 -4.95 -11.18
C VAL A 66 3.48 -4.15 -12.39
N ILE A 67 2.94 -4.47 -13.56
CA ILE A 67 3.30 -3.87 -14.85
C ILE A 67 2.08 -3.24 -15.54
N GLN A 68 2.33 -2.35 -16.49
CA GLN A 68 1.26 -1.63 -17.20
C GLN A 68 0.87 -2.28 -18.52
N ASP A 69 1.76 -3.09 -19.10
CA ASP A 69 1.55 -3.77 -20.39
C ASP A 69 2.29 -5.12 -20.33
N GLU A 70 1.70 -6.15 -20.90
CA GLU A 70 2.24 -7.52 -20.99
C GLU A 70 3.61 -7.56 -21.69
N ARG A 71 3.89 -6.61 -22.59
CA ARG A 71 5.20 -6.46 -23.24
C ARG A 71 6.34 -6.16 -22.27
N HIS A 72 6.03 -5.69 -21.06
CA HIS A 72 7.03 -5.41 -20.03
C HIS A 72 7.36 -6.63 -19.15
N ILE A 73 6.81 -7.82 -19.43
CA ILE A 73 7.19 -9.06 -18.77
C ILE A 73 8.68 -9.31 -19.02
N LYS A 74 9.41 -9.62 -17.94
CA LYS A 74 10.82 -10.02 -18.01
C LYS A 74 10.93 -11.52 -17.92
N HIS A 75 11.58 -12.14 -18.90
CA HIS A 75 11.90 -13.56 -18.88
C HIS A 75 13.32 -13.80 -18.32
N PRO A 76 13.55 -14.87 -17.54
CA PRO A 76 12.55 -15.82 -17.03
C PRO A 76 11.68 -15.19 -15.93
N VAL A 77 10.40 -15.55 -15.88
CA VAL A 77 9.47 -15.03 -14.88
C VAL A 77 9.76 -15.69 -13.53
N LYS A 78 10.36 -14.93 -12.61
CA LYS A 78 10.68 -15.42 -11.25
C LYS A 78 9.54 -15.20 -10.26
N ARG A 79 8.71 -14.17 -10.48
CA ARG A 79 7.72 -13.63 -9.55
C ARG A 79 6.33 -13.61 -10.15
N ASN A 80 5.31 -13.60 -9.30
CA ASN A 80 3.95 -13.37 -9.77
C ASN A 80 3.87 -11.98 -10.40
N THR A 81 3.34 -11.93 -11.62
CA THR A 81 3.25 -10.69 -12.40
C THR A 81 1.79 -10.33 -12.64
N PHE A 82 1.39 -9.12 -12.22
CA PHE A 82 0.09 -8.54 -12.48
C PHE A 82 0.18 -7.45 -13.54
N VAL A 83 -0.85 -7.32 -14.36
CA VAL A 83 -1.06 -6.15 -15.21
C VAL A 83 -2.14 -5.25 -14.61
N ILE A 84 -1.86 -3.94 -14.63
CA ILE A 84 -2.80 -2.88 -14.26
C ILE A 84 -3.78 -2.70 -15.43
N GLU A 85 -5.06 -2.97 -15.17
CA GLU A 85 -6.14 -2.64 -16.08
C GLU A 85 -6.90 -1.41 -15.57
N THR A 86 -7.10 -0.46 -16.46
CA THR A 86 -7.88 0.74 -16.13
C THR A 86 -9.34 0.34 -15.99
N ASP A 87 -9.94 0.63 -14.83
CA ASP A 87 -11.37 0.51 -14.62
C ASP A 87 -12.02 1.84 -15.02
N ASN A 88 -12.79 1.83 -16.10
CA ASN A 88 -13.46 3.02 -16.61
C ASN A 88 -14.80 3.25 -15.90
N ASP A 89 -15.36 2.21 -15.28
CA ASP A 89 -16.64 2.27 -14.60
C ASP A 89 -16.45 2.81 -13.17
N HIS A 90 -15.27 2.63 -12.59
CA HIS A 90 -14.91 3.06 -11.24
C HIS A 90 -13.68 4.00 -11.23
N PRO A 91 -13.86 5.31 -11.46
CA PRO A 91 -12.76 6.27 -11.38
C PRO A 91 -12.02 6.21 -10.04
N GLY A 92 -10.69 6.09 -10.10
CA GLY A 92 -9.84 5.95 -8.91
C GLY A 92 -9.48 4.51 -8.56
N PHE A 93 -10.12 3.52 -9.19
CA PHE A 93 -9.82 2.12 -9.03
C PHE A 93 -9.08 1.54 -10.24
N THR A 94 -8.40 0.42 -10.02
CA THR A 94 -7.75 -0.35 -11.09
C THR A 94 -7.88 -1.83 -10.78
N ARG A 95 -8.03 -2.63 -11.83
CA ARG A 95 -8.08 -4.08 -11.72
C ARG A 95 -6.69 -4.66 -11.93
N LEU A 96 -6.33 -5.64 -11.11
CA LEU A 96 -5.07 -6.39 -11.25
C LEU A 96 -5.36 -7.76 -11.85
N ARG A 97 -4.99 -7.94 -13.12
CA ARG A 97 -5.10 -9.24 -13.79
C ARG A 97 -3.78 -10.01 -13.69
N LEU A 98 -3.86 -11.27 -13.32
CA LEU A 98 -2.69 -12.16 -13.22
C LEU A 98 -2.23 -12.55 -14.63
N LEU A 99 -0.98 -12.23 -14.97
CA LEU A 99 -0.37 -12.60 -16.24
C LEU A 99 0.43 -13.89 -16.16
N THR A 100 1.22 -14.04 -15.10
CA THR A 100 2.10 -15.21 -14.95
C THR A 100 2.28 -15.53 -13.49
N LYS A 101 2.21 -16.82 -13.17
CA LYS A 101 2.60 -17.36 -11.87
C LYS A 101 4.10 -17.60 -11.89
N GLY A 102 4.84 -16.90 -11.03
CA GLY A 102 6.26 -17.18 -10.82
C GLY A 102 6.46 -18.47 -10.03
N TYR A 103 7.69 -18.96 -9.99
CA TYR A 103 8.06 -20.13 -9.17
C TYR A 103 8.20 -19.78 -7.68
N VAL A 104 8.42 -18.50 -7.34
CA VAL A 104 8.36 -18.03 -5.97
C VAL A 104 6.89 -18.04 -5.55
N LYS A 105 6.50 -19.08 -4.80
CA LYS A 105 5.19 -19.12 -4.14
C LYS A 105 5.12 -17.91 -3.23
N ILE A 106 4.19 -17.00 -3.50
CA ILE A 106 3.68 -16.15 -2.43
C ILE A 106 3.16 -17.16 -1.39
N ASN A 107 3.69 -17.12 -0.17
CA ASN A 107 3.38 -18.12 0.87
C ASN A 107 1.91 -18.04 1.33
N CYS A 108 1.19 -17.02 0.87
CA CYS A 108 -0.26 -16.93 0.87
C CYS A 108 -0.80 -17.83 -0.27
N LYS A 109 -1.63 -18.84 0.03
CA LYS A 109 -2.30 -19.73 -0.94
C LYS A 109 -2.97 -18.96 -2.10
N ALA A 110 -2.19 -18.56 -3.11
CA ALA A 110 -2.55 -17.52 -4.06
C ALA A 110 -3.79 -17.83 -4.90
N CYS A 111 -4.11 -19.12 -5.08
CA CYS A 111 -5.29 -19.53 -5.83
C CYS A 111 -6.62 -19.13 -5.17
N GLU A 112 -6.65 -18.81 -3.86
CA GLU A 112 -7.88 -18.44 -3.16
C GLU A 112 -8.26 -16.95 -3.32
N TYR A 113 -7.38 -16.11 -3.88
CA TYR A 113 -7.60 -14.66 -4.00
C TYR A 113 -8.02 -14.22 -5.40
N PHE A 114 -8.04 -15.14 -6.35
CA PHE A 114 -8.38 -14.82 -7.73
C PHE A 114 -9.84 -15.11 -8.04
N GLU A 115 -10.39 -14.31 -8.92
CA GLU A 115 -11.68 -14.53 -9.55
C GLU A 115 -11.49 -14.69 -11.05
N GLU A 116 -12.18 -15.68 -11.61
CA GLU A 116 -12.22 -15.86 -13.05
C GLU A 116 -13.13 -14.80 -13.66
N THR A 117 -12.60 -14.08 -14.63
CA THR A 117 -13.29 -13.06 -15.41
C THR A 117 -13.21 -13.42 -16.88
N THR A 118 -13.98 -12.74 -17.73
CA THR A 118 -13.91 -12.92 -19.19
C THR A 118 -12.51 -12.68 -19.79
N LYS A 119 -11.63 -11.96 -19.07
CA LYS A 119 -10.25 -11.67 -19.47
C LYS A 119 -9.20 -12.56 -18.78
N GLY A 120 -9.62 -13.54 -17.97
CA GLY A 120 -8.75 -14.41 -17.18
C GLY A 120 -8.84 -14.16 -15.67
N LEU A 121 -7.80 -14.54 -14.93
CA LEU A 121 -7.80 -14.44 -13.46
C LEU A 121 -7.47 -13.02 -12.99
N SER A 122 -8.38 -12.39 -12.25
CA SER A 122 -8.19 -11.08 -11.61
C SER A 122 -8.10 -11.22 -10.11
N LEU A 123 -7.34 -10.34 -9.44
CA LEU A 123 -7.27 -10.29 -7.98
C LEU A 123 -8.59 -9.76 -7.40
N SER A 124 -9.24 -10.56 -6.56
CA SER A 124 -10.38 -10.14 -5.75
C SER A 124 -9.87 -9.47 -4.48
N SER A 125 -10.09 -8.17 -4.36
CA SER A 125 -9.64 -7.40 -3.20
C SER A 125 -10.25 -7.90 -1.90
N THR A 126 -11.53 -8.26 -1.90
CA THR A 126 -12.26 -8.79 -0.74
C THR A 126 -11.70 -10.12 -0.26
N LYS A 127 -11.50 -11.09 -1.17
CA LYS A 127 -10.91 -12.39 -0.82
C LYS A 127 -9.47 -12.24 -0.35
N PHE A 128 -8.71 -11.38 -1.02
CA PHE A 128 -7.33 -11.08 -0.67
C PHE A 128 -7.22 -10.52 0.74
N VAL A 129 -7.94 -9.43 1.02
CA VAL A 129 -7.95 -8.76 2.33
C VAL A 129 -8.41 -9.71 3.43
N CYS A 130 -9.52 -10.43 3.23
CA CYS A 130 -10.04 -11.39 4.21
C CYS A 130 -9.01 -12.45 4.58
N ASN A 131 -8.27 -12.98 3.60
CA ASN A 131 -7.23 -13.95 3.89
C ASN A 131 -6.00 -13.33 4.55
N MET A 132 -5.59 -12.14 4.12
CA MET A 132 -4.46 -11.44 4.73
C MET A 132 -4.71 -11.17 6.22
N SER A 133 -5.93 -10.83 6.60
CA SER A 133 -6.31 -10.70 8.01
C SER A 133 -6.07 -11.98 8.83
N LYS A 134 -6.19 -13.17 8.22
CA LYS A 134 -5.91 -14.45 8.90
C LYS A 134 -4.43 -14.69 9.17
N MET A 135 -3.52 -13.95 8.54
CA MET A 135 -2.07 -14.08 8.76
C MET A 135 -1.60 -13.45 10.09
N PHE A 136 -2.46 -12.72 10.79
CA PHE A 136 -2.13 -12.03 12.03
C PHE A 136 -2.89 -12.65 13.22
N PRO A 137 -2.46 -13.84 13.69
CA PRO A 137 -3.12 -14.50 14.82
C PRO A 137 -3.03 -13.62 16.06
N GLY A 138 -4.16 -13.44 16.73
CA GLY A 138 -4.27 -12.61 17.94
C GLY A 138 -4.57 -11.13 17.68
N MET A 139 -4.76 -10.71 16.42
CA MET A 139 -5.37 -9.42 16.10
C MET A 139 -6.87 -9.58 15.83
N LYS A 140 -7.69 -8.63 16.29
CA LYS A 140 -9.14 -8.61 16.00
C LYS A 140 -9.42 -7.77 14.76
N ILE A 141 -8.88 -8.23 13.63
CA ILE A 141 -8.99 -7.51 12.37
C ILE A 141 -10.44 -7.58 11.86
N SER A 142 -11.03 -6.40 11.68
CA SER A 142 -12.36 -6.22 11.09
C SER A 142 -12.27 -5.37 9.82
N PRO A 143 -13.22 -5.52 8.86
CA PRO A 143 -13.24 -4.66 7.68
C PRO A 143 -13.42 -3.18 8.06
N HIS A 144 -12.53 -2.31 7.56
CA HIS A 144 -12.61 -0.87 7.73
C HIS A 144 -12.25 -0.17 6.41
N GLY A 145 -13.20 -0.21 5.46
CA GLY A 145 -12.97 0.25 4.09
C GLY A 145 -11.78 -0.48 3.43
N PRO A 146 -10.83 0.23 2.81
CA PRO A 146 -9.68 -0.37 2.15
C PRO A 146 -8.62 -0.91 3.13
N CYS A 147 -8.67 -0.50 4.39
CA CYS A 147 -7.64 -0.81 5.38
C CYS A 147 -8.28 -1.58 6.53
N PRO A 148 -8.14 -2.92 6.63
CA PRO A 148 -8.64 -3.64 7.80
C PRO A 148 -8.08 -3.07 9.10
N SER A 149 -8.94 -2.95 10.11
CA SER A 149 -8.61 -2.32 11.38
C SER A 149 -8.65 -3.31 12.54
N ASP A 150 -7.70 -3.23 13.45
CA ASP A 150 -7.79 -3.77 14.81
C ASP A 150 -8.12 -2.63 15.79
N LYS A 151 -9.41 -2.49 16.10
CA LYS A 151 -9.91 -1.40 16.96
C LYS A 151 -9.42 -1.49 18.39
N ASP A 152 -9.04 -2.67 18.88
CA ASP A 152 -8.51 -2.81 20.24
C ASP A 152 -7.08 -2.23 20.34
N ARG A 153 -6.44 -1.95 19.20
CA ARG A 153 -5.06 -1.50 19.10
C ARG A 153 -4.91 -0.17 18.36
N ASP A 154 -6.02 0.46 17.97
CA ASP A 154 -6.05 1.65 17.10
C ASP A 154 -5.10 1.47 15.91
N LEU A 155 -5.29 0.38 15.15
CA LEU A 155 -4.34 -0.06 14.14
C LEU A 155 -5.05 -0.33 12.81
N ASP A 156 -4.69 0.43 11.79
CA ASP A 156 -5.14 0.26 10.42
C ASP A 156 -4.05 -0.37 9.53
N LEU A 157 -4.44 -1.38 8.76
CA LEU A 157 -3.53 -2.14 7.91
C LEU A 157 -3.86 -1.94 6.44
N ALA A 158 -2.87 -1.66 5.61
CA ALA A 158 -3.02 -1.59 4.16
C ALA A 158 -2.15 -2.65 3.47
N PHE A 159 -2.76 -3.53 2.67
CA PHE A 159 -2.01 -4.53 1.88
C PHE A 159 -1.79 -4.01 0.46
N CYS A 160 -0.52 -3.92 0.07
CA CYS A 160 -0.10 -3.10 -1.05
C CYS A 160 0.78 -3.86 -2.05
N PHE A 161 0.63 -3.52 -3.33
CA PHE A 161 1.55 -3.95 -4.37
C PHE A 161 2.38 -2.79 -4.90
N ARG A 162 3.67 -3.06 -5.11
CA ARG A 162 4.60 -2.06 -5.64
C ARG A 162 4.49 -1.99 -7.15
N SER A 163 4.12 -0.82 -7.66
CA SER A 163 4.13 -0.50 -9.09
C SER A 163 5.17 0.57 -9.40
N LYS A 164 5.84 0.44 -10.56
CA LYS A 164 6.67 1.50 -11.14
C LYS A 164 5.87 2.44 -12.05
N TYR A 165 4.64 2.06 -12.33
CA TYR A 165 3.77 2.71 -13.29
C TYR A 165 2.59 3.35 -12.56
N LEU A 166 2.25 4.54 -13.03
CA LEU A 166 1.10 5.27 -12.56
C LEU A 166 -0.09 4.91 -13.49
N PRO A 167 -1.30 4.59 -12.96
CA PRO A 167 -2.46 4.37 -13.80
C PRO A 167 -2.76 5.61 -14.66
N TYR A 168 -3.12 5.43 -15.93
CA TYR A 168 -3.31 6.55 -16.88
C TYR A 168 -4.25 7.64 -16.34
N ASN A 169 -5.31 7.26 -15.62
CA ASN A 169 -6.31 8.18 -15.08
C ASN A 169 -5.75 9.17 -14.05
N THR A 170 -4.63 8.84 -13.41
CA THR A 170 -4.00 9.68 -12.37
C THR A 170 -2.97 10.66 -12.91
N ILE A 171 -2.64 10.60 -14.21
CA ILE A 171 -1.77 11.58 -14.89
C ILE A 171 -2.38 12.98 -14.80
N SER A 172 -3.71 13.08 -14.90
CA SER A 172 -4.45 14.35 -14.79
C SER A 172 -4.30 15.00 -13.40
N TRP A 173 -4.16 14.22 -12.33
CA TRP A 173 -3.88 14.74 -11.00
C TRP A 173 -2.44 15.26 -10.93
N ALA A 174 -1.50 14.46 -11.42
CA ALA A 174 -0.07 14.78 -11.37
C ALA A 174 0.30 16.04 -12.15
N SER A 175 -0.56 16.54 -13.06
CA SER A 175 -0.36 17.80 -13.78
C SER A 175 -0.92 19.03 -13.06
N ARG A 176 -1.95 18.88 -12.20
CA ARG A 176 -2.61 20.02 -11.52
C ARG A 176 -1.71 20.78 -10.53
N TYR A 177 -0.73 20.10 -9.93
CA TYR A 177 0.07 20.66 -8.82
C TYR A 177 1.51 21.07 -9.19
N ARG A 178 1.93 20.92 -10.46
CA ARG A 178 3.34 21.14 -10.84
C ARG A 178 3.80 22.59 -10.91
N GLN A 179 2.88 23.56 -10.86
CA GLN A 179 3.25 24.95 -11.18
C GLN A 179 3.55 25.82 -9.96
N GLN A 180 3.16 25.43 -8.73
CA GLN A 180 3.29 26.32 -7.56
C GLN A 180 3.91 25.62 -6.33
N TRP A 181 3.56 24.37 -6.05
CA TRP A 181 4.12 23.62 -4.92
C TRP A 181 3.79 22.13 -5.01
N PRO A 182 4.72 21.20 -4.72
CA PRO A 182 6.13 21.42 -4.36
C PRO A 182 7.02 21.69 -5.59
N PRO A 183 8.23 22.27 -5.42
CA PRO A 183 9.15 22.53 -6.53
C PRO A 183 9.44 21.26 -7.35
N ASN A 184 9.57 21.39 -8.67
CA ASN A 184 9.84 20.25 -9.56
C ASN A 184 11.09 19.45 -9.15
N SER A 185 12.13 20.12 -8.65
CA SER A 185 13.32 19.48 -8.09
C SER A 185 13.04 18.52 -6.93
N THR A 186 11.97 18.74 -6.17
CA THR A 186 11.52 17.87 -5.07
C THR A 186 10.75 16.67 -5.61
N ILE A 187 9.99 16.85 -6.68
CA ILE A 187 9.21 15.79 -7.34
C ILE A 187 10.14 14.83 -8.09
N ASP A 188 11.11 15.36 -8.83
CA ASP A 188 12.00 14.57 -9.70
C ASP A 188 13.02 13.74 -8.91
N LYS A 189 13.37 14.16 -7.69
CA LYS A 189 14.23 13.39 -6.78
C LYS A 189 13.54 12.16 -6.19
N LYS A 190 12.20 12.09 -6.19
CA LYS A 190 11.48 10.93 -5.68
C LYS A 190 11.40 9.85 -6.76
N LYS A 191 12.00 8.68 -6.50
CA LYS A 191 11.74 7.48 -7.30
C LYS A 191 10.23 7.23 -7.28
N LYS A 192 9.59 7.28 -8.46
CA LYS A 192 8.14 7.11 -8.63
C LYS A 192 7.77 5.64 -8.42
N ILE A 193 7.72 5.25 -7.15
CA ILE A 193 7.16 3.99 -6.71
C ILE A 193 5.74 4.29 -6.23
N TRP A 194 4.78 3.59 -6.83
CA TRP A 194 3.37 3.70 -6.50
C TRP A 194 2.93 2.46 -5.75
N LEU A 195 2.05 2.64 -4.78
CA LEU A 195 1.45 1.56 -4.03
C LEU A 195 0.00 1.43 -4.46
N LEU A 196 -0.36 0.23 -4.90
CA LEU A 196 -1.76 -0.12 -5.15
C LEU A 196 -2.28 -0.80 -3.89
N VAL A 197 -3.23 -0.15 -3.23
CA VAL A 197 -3.87 -0.67 -2.02
C VAL A 197 -5.04 -1.55 -2.45
N SER A 198 -5.12 -2.76 -1.88
CA SER A 198 -6.30 -3.61 -2.09
C SER A 198 -7.48 -3.05 -1.30
N THR A 199 -8.56 -2.67 -1.97
CA THR A 199 -9.72 -2.06 -1.33
C THR A 199 -10.95 -2.95 -1.44
N ASN A 200 -11.65 -3.23 -0.34
CA ASN A 200 -12.95 -3.89 -0.44
C ASN A 200 -13.92 -2.94 -1.12
N TRP A 201 -14.48 -3.35 -2.25
CA TRP A 201 -15.62 -2.68 -2.85
C TRP A 201 -16.87 -3.46 -2.43
N THR A 202 -17.79 -2.77 -1.78
CA THR A 202 -19.11 -3.30 -1.43
C THR A 202 -20.12 -2.53 -2.28
N GLU A 203 -20.75 -3.22 -3.23
CA GLU A 203 -22.08 -2.84 -3.73
C GLU A 203 -23.13 -3.03 -2.64
#